data_AF-A0A1H6DR13-F1
#
_entry.id   AF-A0A1H6DR13-F1
#
_cell.length_a   1.000
_cell.length_b   1.000
_cell.length_c   1.000
_cell.angle_alpha   90.00
_cell.angle_beta   90.00
_cell.angle_gamma   90.00
#
_symmetry.space_group_name_H-M   'P 1'
#
loop_
_entity.id
_entity.type
_entity.pdbx_description
1 polymer ?
#
loop_
_entity_poly.entity_id
_entity_poly.type
_entity_poly.pdbx_seq_one_letter_code
_entity_poly.pdbx_strand_id
1 'polypeptide(L)'
;MTTKSLANPFDASNSLTHSNSCTCELCSAEARSAQGLSDRDRQILMEKQAEKDHIHRADAPTADTRFDSSDDMMDRVVESAIVRGVFGHHDPSRRNFIRMIGGGTLAAALGSVLPLDKVKAAVKESMGPLEKTKLKVGFVPITCATPIIMAEPMGFYAKYGLDVEVIKTAGWAVARDKSLNGEYDASHMLTPMPLAMTLGAGSSATPYIMPAVENINGQAIVLHNKHKDKRDPKQWKGFKFGVPFEYSMHNFLLRYYVAEHGIDPDQDIQIRVVPPPEMVANLRAGNLDGYLSPDPFNQRAVYEKVGFIHMLTKDIWEGHPCCAFACSQKFATEMPNTYAALFKSIVDATHYSSKPENRAEIAKAISPTNYLNQPEVVVQQVLTGRYVDGLEAKVQDVPGRIDFDPFPWHSMAVWILTQMKRWGYINGEVDYRGIAEQVYLASDTSQVMRDLGYEPPSKTYENYMIMGKEFDYTQPEAYINSFAIKRS
;
A
#
# COMPACT_ATOMS: atom_id res chain seq x y z
N MET A 1 -32.92 -23.57 10.64
CA MET A 1 -31.54 -23.09 10.82
C MET A 1 -30.65 -24.01 10.01
N THR A 2 -30.12 -23.53 8.89
CA THR A 2 -29.26 -24.30 7.98
C THR A 2 -27.82 -24.28 8.50
N THR A 3 -27.38 -25.39 9.06
CA THR A 3 -26.02 -25.62 9.56
C THR A 3 -25.04 -25.68 8.38
N LYS A 4 -24.01 -24.84 8.42
CA LYS A 4 -22.92 -24.82 7.45
C LYS A 4 -21.97 -25.99 7.78
N SER A 5 -21.69 -26.82 6.78
CA SER A 5 -20.69 -27.91 6.85
C SER A 5 -19.30 -27.36 7.18
N LEU A 6 -18.60 -28.01 8.11
CA LEU A 6 -17.21 -27.76 8.51
C LEU A 6 -16.23 -28.73 7.80
N ALA A 7 -16.55 -29.21 6.60
CA ALA A 7 -15.58 -29.88 5.74
C ALA A 7 -14.71 -28.86 4.99
N ASN A 8 -13.47 -29.22 4.65
CA ASN A 8 -12.51 -28.38 3.94
C ASN A 8 -13.14 -27.71 2.69
N PRO A 9 -13.44 -26.40 2.71
CA PRO A 9 -14.16 -25.73 1.63
C PRO A 9 -13.31 -25.50 0.38
N PHE A 10 -12.07 -26.00 0.36
CA PHE A 10 -11.11 -25.84 -0.73
C PHE A 10 -10.80 -27.14 -1.49
N ASP A 11 -11.49 -28.25 -1.19
CA ASP A 11 -11.37 -29.49 -1.96
C ASP A 11 -12.32 -29.48 -3.17
N ALA A 12 -11.75 -29.35 -4.37
CA ALA A 12 -12.50 -29.29 -5.62
C ALA A 12 -13.23 -30.60 -6.00
N SER A 13 -12.93 -31.71 -5.33
CA SER A 13 -13.59 -33.01 -5.56
C SER A 13 -14.83 -33.23 -4.69
N ASN A 14 -15.02 -32.40 -3.65
CA ASN A 14 -16.10 -32.57 -2.69
C ASN A 14 -17.31 -31.66 -3.01
N SER A 15 -18.45 -32.30 -3.33
CA SER A 15 -19.72 -31.58 -3.50
C SER A 15 -20.19 -31.02 -2.16
N LEU A 16 -20.31 -29.69 -2.06
CA LEU A 16 -20.87 -28.99 -0.89
C LEU A 16 -22.40 -29.11 -0.80
N THR A 17 -23.02 -29.90 -1.68
CA THR A 17 -24.46 -30.14 -1.69
C THR A 17 -24.75 -31.54 -1.17
N HIS A 18 -25.37 -31.62 0.01
CA HIS A 18 -25.82 -32.86 0.64
C HIS A 18 -27.17 -33.28 0.04
N SER A 19 -27.15 -33.97 -1.10
CA SER A 19 -28.35 -34.57 -1.70
C SER A 19 -28.68 -35.93 -1.05
N ASN A 20 -29.84 -36.51 -1.37
CA ASN A 20 -30.25 -37.86 -0.91
C ASN A 20 -29.28 -38.98 -1.36
N SER A 21 -28.34 -38.70 -2.26
CA SER A 21 -27.31 -39.62 -2.71
C SER A 21 -25.95 -39.39 -2.03
N CYS A 22 -25.87 -38.51 -1.03
CA CYS A 22 -24.64 -38.23 -0.27
C CYS A 22 -24.29 -39.41 0.64
N THR A 23 -23.06 -39.90 0.52
CA THR A 23 -22.57 -41.10 1.23
C THR A 23 -21.69 -40.81 2.44
N CYS A 24 -21.58 -39.54 2.89
CA CYS A 24 -20.78 -39.22 4.09
C CYS A 24 -21.35 -39.90 5.35
N GLU A 25 -20.53 -40.11 6.39
CA GLU A 25 -20.98 -40.83 7.60
C GLU A 25 -22.20 -40.16 8.24
N LEU A 26 -22.28 -38.82 8.20
CA LEU A 26 -23.38 -38.07 8.77
C LEU A 26 -24.70 -38.30 8.01
N CYS A 27 -24.71 -38.12 6.68
CA CYS A 27 -25.90 -38.33 5.85
C CYS A 27 -26.32 -39.80 5.84
N SER A 28 -25.36 -40.73 5.88
CA SER A 28 -25.63 -42.17 5.99
C SER A 28 -26.23 -42.56 7.34
N ALA A 29 -25.78 -41.94 8.43
CA ALA A 29 -26.32 -42.16 9.77
C ALA A 29 -27.72 -41.53 9.94
N GLU A 30 -27.95 -40.35 9.36
CA GLU A 30 -29.27 -39.73 9.32
C GLU A 30 -30.27 -40.57 8.51
N ALA A 31 -29.87 -41.11 7.35
CA ALA A 31 -30.73 -41.95 6.51
C ALA A 31 -31.10 -43.30 7.17
N ARG A 32 -30.28 -43.79 8.12
CA ARG A 32 -30.53 -45.05 8.85
C ARG A 32 -31.34 -44.85 10.14
N SER A 33 -31.52 -43.60 10.60
CA SER A 33 -32.28 -43.31 11.82
C SER A 33 -33.76 -43.07 11.50
N ALA A 34 -34.64 -43.95 11.98
CA ALA A 34 -36.09 -43.82 11.78
C ALA A 34 -36.71 -42.57 12.45
N GLN A 35 -36.02 -41.96 13.42
CA GLN A 35 -36.50 -40.77 14.17
C GLN A 35 -35.57 -39.55 13.99
N GLY A 36 -34.58 -39.62 13.09
CA GLY A 36 -33.52 -38.62 12.98
C GLY A 36 -32.47 -38.75 14.09
N LEU A 37 -31.33 -38.06 13.96
CA LEU A 37 -30.28 -38.04 14.98
C LEU A 37 -30.53 -36.89 15.97
N SER A 38 -30.21 -37.11 17.25
CA SER A 38 -30.16 -36.03 18.23
C SER A 38 -28.99 -35.09 17.93
N ASP A 39 -29.06 -33.83 18.37
CA ASP A 39 -27.99 -32.85 18.13
C ASP A 39 -26.67 -33.28 18.76
N ARG A 40 -26.73 -34.00 19.90
CA ARG A 40 -25.55 -34.58 20.55
C ARG A 40 -24.91 -35.68 19.70
N ASP A 41 -25.72 -36.55 19.10
CA ASP A 41 -25.22 -37.64 18.25
C ASP A 41 -24.64 -37.11 16.95
N ARG A 42 -25.25 -36.06 16.37
CA ARG A 42 -24.69 -35.33 15.22
C ARG A 42 -23.31 -34.78 15.54
N GLN A 43 -23.18 -34.10 16.68
CA GLN A 43 -21.92 -33.51 17.08
C GLN A 43 -20.82 -34.55 17.30
N ILE A 44 -21.14 -35.67 17.97
CA ILE A 44 -20.19 -36.78 18.16
C ILE A 44 -19.73 -37.39 16.82
N LEU A 45 -20.63 -37.51 15.85
CA LEU A 45 -20.29 -38.02 14.52
C LEU A 45 -19.44 -37.02 13.72
N MET A 46 -19.70 -35.72 13.83
CA MET A 46 -18.87 -34.68 13.21
C MET A 46 -17.46 -34.64 13.81
N GLU A 47 -17.33 -34.78 15.12
CA GLU A 47 -16.05 -34.82 15.83
C GLU A 47 -15.24 -36.07 15.44
N LYS A 48 -15.89 -37.24 15.35
CA LYS A 48 -15.24 -38.48 14.89
C LYS A 48 -14.79 -38.42 13.43
N GLN A 49 -15.57 -37.77 12.55
CA GLN A 49 -15.19 -37.57 11.15
C GLN A 49 -13.96 -36.67 11.06
N ALA A 50 -13.93 -35.57 11.82
CA ALA A 50 -12.78 -34.67 11.88
C ALA A 50 -11.52 -35.35 12.43
N GLU A 51 -11.65 -36.22 13.45
CA GLU A 51 -10.53 -37.00 13.99
C GLU A 51 -10.01 -38.04 12.99
N LYS A 52 -10.89 -38.74 12.25
CA LYS A 52 -10.46 -39.68 11.18
C LYS A 52 -9.71 -38.97 10.06
N ASP A 53 -10.15 -37.79 9.65
CA ASP A 53 -9.49 -36.98 8.63
C ASP A 53 -8.11 -36.46 9.09
N HIS A 54 -7.91 -36.32 10.41
CA HIS A 54 -6.62 -36.01 11.03
C HIS A 54 -5.69 -37.22 11.14
N ILE A 55 -6.21 -38.42 11.40
CA ILE A 55 -5.40 -39.64 11.62
C ILE A 55 -4.92 -40.25 10.28
N HIS A 56 -5.69 -40.13 9.19
CA HIS A 56 -5.28 -40.65 7.87
C HIS A 56 -4.16 -39.85 7.18
N ARG A 57 -3.67 -38.75 7.76
CA ARG A 57 -2.49 -38.03 7.27
C ARG A 57 -1.15 -38.64 7.69
N ALA A 58 -1.13 -39.63 8.59
CA ALA A 58 0.12 -40.17 9.15
C ALA A 58 0.72 -41.36 8.38
N ASP A 59 -0.06 -42.11 7.59
CA ASP A 59 0.41 -43.35 6.96
C ASP A 59 -0.07 -43.50 5.50
N ALA A 60 0.62 -42.89 4.54
CA ALA A 60 0.57 -43.25 3.11
C ALA A 60 1.83 -42.74 2.37
N PRO A 61 2.36 -43.48 1.37
CA PRO A 61 3.67 -43.23 0.78
C PRO A 61 3.69 -41.97 -0.10
N THR A 62 4.81 -41.26 0.00
CA THR A 62 5.09 -39.92 -0.54
C THR A 62 4.96 -39.82 -2.07
N ALA A 63 3.93 -39.09 -2.53
CA ALA A 63 4.01 -38.28 -3.74
C ALA A 63 3.93 -36.81 -3.30
N ASP A 64 5.01 -36.09 -3.60
CA ASP A 64 5.39 -34.78 -3.10
C ASP A 64 4.37 -33.68 -3.44
N THR A 65 3.47 -33.37 -2.51
CA THR A 65 2.68 -32.12 -2.50
C THR A 65 2.45 -31.70 -1.04
N ARG A 66 3.48 -31.11 -0.42
CA ARG A 66 3.28 -30.34 0.82
C ARG A 66 2.38 -29.14 0.51
N PHE A 67 1.33 -28.95 1.31
CA PHE A 67 0.71 -27.63 1.42
C PHE A 67 1.76 -26.72 2.07
N ASP A 68 2.23 -25.74 1.29
CA ASP A 68 3.26 -24.80 1.72
C ASP A 68 2.79 -23.99 2.93
N SER A 69 3.67 -23.82 3.92
CA SER A 69 3.46 -22.85 5.00
C SER A 69 3.48 -21.41 4.44
N SER A 70 2.99 -20.43 5.20
CA SER A 70 3.13 -19.02 4.80
C SER A 70 4.59 -18.67 4.48
N ASP A 71 5.52 -19.26 5.22
CA ASP A 71 6.95 -19.00 5.10
C ASP A 71 7.49 -19.62 3.82
N ASP A 72 7.09 -20.86 3.47
CA ASP A 72 7.47 -21.50 2.20
C ASP A 72 6.90 -20.76 0.97
N MET A 73 5.69 -20.18 1.10
CA MET A 73 5.08 -19.37 0.05
C MET A 73 5.78 -18.03 -0.10
N MET A 74 6.20 -17.42 1.00
CA MET A 74 6.99 -16.18 1.00
C MET A 74 8.35 -16.43 0.38
N ASP A 75 9.07 -17.48 0.79
CA ASP A 75 10.38 -17.85 0.26
C ASP A 75 10.35 -18.03 -1.27
N ARG A 76 9.32 -18.66 -1.82
CA ARG A 76 9.17 -18.79 -3.29
C ARG A 76 8.87 -17.48 -4.00
N VAL A 77 8.13 -16.58 -3.37
CA VAL A 77 7.88 -15.24 -3.93
C VAL A 77 9.17 -14.41 -3.89
N VAL A 78 9.94 -14.51 -2.80
CA VAL A 78 11.28 -13.91 -2.66
C VAL A 78 12.19 -14.41 -3.79
N GLU A 79 12.31 -15.74 -3.94
CA GLU A 79 13.13 -16.37 -4.97
C GLU A 79 12.72 -15.93 -6.38
N SER A 80 11.41 -15.91 -6.66
CA SER A 80 10.87 -15.50 -7.96
C SER A 80 11.16 -14.03 -8.27
N ALA A 81 11.04 -13.15 -7.28
CA ALA A 81 11.32 -11.73 -7.41
C ALA A 81 12.81 -11.45 -7.64
N ILE A 82 13.69 -12.14 -6.90
CA ILE A 82 15.14 -12.08 -7.09
C ILE A 82 15.51 -12.53 -8.50
N VAL A 83 14.96 -13.67 -8.96
CA VAL A 83 15.22 -14.17 -10.32
C VAL A 83 14.75 -13.15 -11.38
N ARG A 84 13.54 -12.58 -11.24
CA ARG A 84 13.05 -11.55 -12.18
C ARG A 84 13.88 -10.26 -12.13
N GLY A 85 14.26 -9.83 -10.94
CA GLY A 85 15.09 -8.64 -10.72
C GLY A 85 16.49 -8.78 -11.29
N VAL A 86 17.03 -9.99 -11.38
CA VAL A 86 18.37 -10.24 -11.91
C VAL A 86 18.39 -10.51 -13.42
N PHE A 87 17.37 -11.18 -13.98
CA PHE A 87 17.36 -11.55 -15.40
C PHE A 87 16.53 -10.62 -16.32
N GLY A 88 15.77 -9.67 -15.76
CA GLY A 88 14.91 -8.78 -16.55
C GLY A 88 13.84 -9.52 -17.36
N HIS A 89 13.23 -8.84 -18.35
CA HIS A 89 12.12 -9.38 -19.17
C HIS A 89 12.57 -10.30 -20.32
N HIS A 90 13.80 -10.84 -20.32
CA HIS A 90 14.29 -11.70 -21.42
C HIS A 90 13.70 -13.13 -21.33
N ASP A 91 12.45 -13.29 -21.78
CA ASP A 91 11.67 -14.55 -21.79
C ASP A 91 12.39 -15.76 -22.45
N PRO A 92 13.22 -15.61 -23.51
CA PRO A 92 13.97 -16.73 -24.08
C PRO A 92 15.05 -17.29 -23.15
N SER A 93 15.81 -16.41 -22.47
CA SER A 93 16.85 -16.80 -21.51
C SER A 93 16.25 -17.47 -20.28
N ARG A 94 15.12 -16.94 -19.80
CA ARG A 94 14.34 -17.50 -18.69
C ARG A 94 13.76 -18.88 -19.00
N ARG A 95 13.10 -19.07 -20.15
CA ARG A 95 12.52 -20.37 -20.53
C ARG A 95 13.57 -21.42 -20.84
N ASN A 96 14.70 -21.03 -21.42
CA ASN A 96 15.82 -21.93 -21.68
C ASN A 96 16.48 -22.37 -20.36
N PHE A 97 16.62 -21.46 -19.38
CA PHE A 97 17.13 -21.79 -18.05
C PHE A 97 16.19 -22.72 -17.27
N ILE A 98 14.88 -22.42 -17.26
CA ILE A 98 13.85 -23.25 -16.59
C ILE A 98 13.74 -24.64 -17.22
N ARG A 99 13.84 -24.75 -18.56
CA ARG A 99 13.83 -26.04 -19.27
C ARG A 99 15.09 -26.87 -19.03
N MET A 100 16.21 -26.23 -18.69
CA MET A 100 17.51 -26.91 -18.53
C MET A 100 17.66 -27.58 -17.15
N ILE A 101 16.87 -27.20 -16.12
CA ILE A 101 17.19 -27.57 -14.72
C ILE A 101 16.12 -28.45 -14.02
N GLY A 102 14.88 -28.54 -14.53
CA GLY A 102 13.84 -29.38 -13.92
C GLY A 102 13.35 -28.86 -12.55
N GLY A 103 12.05 -28.92 -12.30
CA GLY A 103 11.38 -28.17 -11.22
C GLY A 103 11.82 -28.46 -9.77
N GLY A 104 12.56 -29.54 -9.51
CA GLY A 104 13.00 -29.92 -8.15
C GLY A 104 14.39 -29.39 -7.74
N THR A 105 15.17 -28.84 -8.67
CA THR A 105 16.61 -28.52 -8.47
C THR A 105 16.92 -27.02 -8.51
N LEU A 106 15.91 -26.16 -8.45
CA LEU A 106 16.07 -24.71 -8.62
C LEU A 106 16.76 -24.04 -7.42
N ALA A 107 16.43 -24.41 -6.18
CA ALA A 107 16.98 -23.79 -4.97
C ALA A 107 18.50 -24.03 -4.81
N ALA A 108 19.00 -25.21 -5.18
CA ALA A 108 20.44 -25.53 -5.10
C ALA A 108 21.25 -24.97 -6.28
N ALA A 109 20.61 -24.69 -7.43
CA ALA A 109 21.27 -24.14 -8.61
C ALA A 109 21.28 -22.60 -8.65
N LEU A 110 20.39 -21.92 -7.92
CA LEU A 110 20.39 -20.45 -7.85
C LEU A 110 21.65 -19.90 -7.15
N GLY A 111 22.22 -20.64 -6.20
CA GLY A 111 23.51 -20.30 -5.57
C GLY A 111 24.72 -20.44 -6.51
N SER A 112 24.61 -21.17 -7.62
CA SER A 112 25.74 -21.44 -8.54
C SER A 112 25.65 -20.70 -9.88
N VAL A 113 24.47 -20.21 -10.29
CA VAL A 113 24.30 -19.50 -11.59
C VAL A 113 24.15 -17.98 -11.44
N LEU A 114 23.90 -17.47 -10.25
CA LEU A 114 24.01 -16.04 -9.96
C LEU A 114 24.96 -15.83 -8.78
N PRO A 115 26.15 -15.28 -9.01
CA PRO A 115 27.04 -14.94 -7.91
C PRO A 115 26.48 -13.69 -7.24
N LEU A 116 25.47 -13.85 -6.37
CA LEU A 116 24.96 -12.78 -5.51
C LEU A 116 26.11 -12.11 -4.78
N ASP A 117 27.16 -12.86 -4.43
CA ASP A 117 28.39 -12.31 -3.85
C ASP A 117 29.18 -11.43 -4.82
N LYS A 118 29.18 -11.70 -6.13
CA LYS A 118 29.80 -10.83 -7.14
C LYS A 118 28.91 -9.63 -7.49
N VAL A 119 27.59 -9.76 -7.46
CA VAL A 119 26.66 -8.62 -7.61
C VAL A 119 26.78 -7.70 -6.39
N LYS A 120 26.75 -8.27 -5.18
CA LYS A 120 27.02 -7.56 -3.93
C LYS A 120 28.41 -6.93 -3.95
N ALA A 121 29.45 -7.64 -4.43
CA ALA A 121 30.80 -7.09 -4.54
C ALA A 121 30.88 -5.94 -5.56
N ALA A 122 30.25 -6.05 -6.74
CA ALA A 122 30.23 -4.98 -7.73
C ALA A 122 29.48 -3.74 -7.24
N VAL A 123 28.35 -3.92 -6.55
CA VAL A 123 27.62 -2.82 -5.90
C VAL A 123 28.47 -2.20 -4.78
N LYS A 124 29.16 -3.02 -3.98
CA LYS A 124 30.09 -2.61 -2.90
C LYS A 124 31.43 -2.03 -3.40
N GLU A 125 31.79 -2.24 -4.67
CA GLU A 125 32.93 -1.55 -5.29
C GLU A 125 32.52 -0.18 -5.83
N SER A 126 31.27 -0.02 -6.27
CA SER A 126 30.73 1.27 -6.74
C SER A 126 30.29 2.22 -5.62
N MET A 127 29.97 1.70 -4.43
CA MET A 127 29.63 2.48 -3.25
C MET A 127 30.62 2.14 -2.14
N GLY A 128 31.08 3.14 -1.37
CA GLY A 128 31.98 2.89 -0.25
C GLY A 128 31.39 1.90 0.77
N PRO A 129 32.19 1.47 1.77
CA PRO A 129 31.67 0.61 2.83
C PRO A 129 30.45 1.25 3.51
N LEU A 130 29.38 0.48 3.70
CA LEU A 130 28.17 0.94 4.38
C LEU A 130 28.48 1.27 5.84
N GLU A 131 28.09 2.47 6.29
CA GLU A 131 28.30 2.91 7.68
C GLU A 131 27.41 2.14 8.65
N LYS A 132 26.20 1.77 8.20
CA LYS A 132 25.20 1.00 8.93
C LYS A 132 24.46 0.05 7.98
N THR A 133 24.39 -1.23 8.32
CA THR A 133 23.70 -2.25 7.51
C THR A 133 22.33 -2.61 8.06
N LYS A 134 22.16 -2.59 9.38
CA LYS A 134 20.90 -2.87 10.07
C LYS A 134 20.08 -1.62 10.24
N LEU A 135 18.94 -1.50 9.56
CA LEU A 135 18.13 -0.28 9.56
C LEU A 135 16.72 -0.54 10.08
N LYS A 136 16.11 0.50 10.65
CA LYS A 136 14.70 0.49 11.06
C LYS A 136 13.90 1.41 10.17
N VAL A 137 12.90 0.86 9.49
CA VAL A 137 12.01 1.64 8.60
C VAL A 137 10.57 1.53 9.09
N GLY A 138 10.01 2.64 9.57
CA GLY A 138 8.62 2.69 10.03
C GLY A 138 7.62 2.68 8.87
N PHE A 139 6.49 1.96 9.01
CA PHE A 139 5.38 2.03 8.05
C PHE A 139 3.99 1.99 8.70
N VAL A 140 3.02 2.64 8.06
CA VAL A 140 1.59 2.49 8.37
C VAL A 140 1.03 1.42 7.44
N PRO A 141 0.22 0.45 7.91
CA PRO A 141 -0.17 -0.73 7.12
C PRO A 141 -1.25 -0.41 6.07
N ILE A 142 -0.84 0.24 4.98
CA ILE A 142 -1.65 0.62 3.82
C ILE A 142 -0.91 0.22 2.53
N THR A 143 -1.63 0.10 1.41
CA THR A 143 -1.01 -0.32 0.13
C THR A 143 -0.04 0.72 -0.43
N CYS A 144 -0.06 1.95 0.08
CA CYS A 144 0.92 2.98 -0.26
C CYS A 144 2.35 2.59 0.16
N ALA A 145 2.50 1.79 1.22
CA ALA A 145 3.80 1.34 1.73
C ALA A 145 4.39 0.16 0.93
N THR A 146 3.75 -0.26 -0.18
CA THR A 146 4.15 -1.43 -0.98
C THR A 146 5.66 -1.45 -1.27
N PRO A 147 6.31 -0.39 -1.78
CA PRO A 147 7.74 -0.43 -2.06
C PRO A 147 8.60 -0.70 -0.82
N ILE A 148 8.22 -0.17 0.35
CA ILE A 148 8.95 -0.41 1.62
C ILE A 148 8.78 -1.84 2.11
N ILE A 149 7.53 -2.32 2.17
CA ILE A 149 7.22 -3.59 2.84
C ILE A 149 7.47 -4.81 1.96
N MET A 150 7.43 -4.65 0.64
CA MET A 150 7.79 -5.75 -0.26
C MET A 150 9.30 -5.87 -0.46
N ALA A 151 10.07 -4.80 -0.19
CA ALA A 151 11.51 -4.79 -0.43
C ALA A 151 12.29 -5.81 0.41
N GLU A 152 11.83 -6.13 1.62
CA GLU A 152 12.39 -7.20 2.47
C GLU A 152 12.09 -8.59 1.88
N PRO A 153 10.82 -9.03 1.76
CA PRO A 153 10.47 -10.35 1.25
C PRO A 153 10.70 -10.51 -0.26
N MET A 154 11.25 -9.52 -0.96
CA MET A 154 11.63 -9.67 -2.37
C MET A 154 13.12 -9.43 -2.59
N GLY A 155 13.89 -9.28 -1.49
CA GLY A 155 15.35 -9.21 -1.52
C GLY A 155 15.93 -7.88 -2.03
N PHE A 156 15.11 -6.83 -2.18
CA PHE A 156 15.60 -5.52 -2.62
C PHE A 156 16.58 -4.91 -1.62
N TYR A 157 16.33 -5.02 -0.30
CA TYR A 157 17.30 -4.52 0.68
C TYR A 157 18.62 -5.30 0.65
N ALA A 158 18.53 -6.64 0.64
CA ALA A 158 19.69 -7.53 0.62
C ALA A 158 20.54 -7.38 -0.64
N LYS A 159 19.93 -7.03 -1.78
CA LYS A 159 20.61 -6.70 -3.05
C LYS A 159 21.62 -5.56 -2.88
N TYR A 160 21.33 -4.58 -2.02
CA TYR A 160 22.20 -3.43 -1.74
C TYR A 160 22.96 -3.57 -0.41
N GLY A 161 23.01 -4.77 0.18
CA GLY A 161 23.79 -5.05 1.39
C GLY A 161 23.14 -4.60 2.70
N LEU A 162 21.83 -4.33 2.68
CA LEU A 162 21.06 -3.88 3.84
C LEU A 162 20.25 -5.01 4.48
N ASP A 163 20.10 -4.92 5.80
CA ASP A 163 19.25 -5.74 6.66
C ASP A 163 18.22 -4.77 7.29
N VAL A 164 17.01 -4.71 6.74
CA VAL A 164 16.03 -3.68 7.09
C VAL A 164 14.87 -4.30 7.86
N GLU A 165 14.68 -3.87 9.10
CA GLU A 165 13.52 -4.16 9.93
C GLU A 165 12.39 -3.18 9.56
N VAL A 166 11.32 -3.67 8.95
CA VAL A 166 10.11 -2.87 8.66
C VAL A 166 9.15 -2.88 9.86
N ILE A 167 8.95 -1.71 10.48
CA ILE A 167 8.25 -1.58 11.76
C ILE A 167 6.85 -1.00 11.54
N LYS A 168 5.84 -1.83 11.77
CA LYS A 168 4.44 -1.41 11.70
C LYS A 168 4.12 -0.37 12.77
N THR A 169 3.46 0.70 12.35
CA THR A 169 3.11 1.86 13.16
C THR A 169 1.60 2.07 13.18
N ALA A 170 1.06 2.43 14.35
CA ALA A 170 -0.38 2.56 14.57
C ALA A 170 -1.03 3.73 13.81
N GLY A 171 -0.26 4.77 13.48
CA GLY A 171 -0.74 5.93 12.74
C GLY A 171 0.35 6.98 12.53
N TRP A 172 -0.01 8.05 11.82
CA TRP A 172 0.95 9.02 11.31
C TRP A 172 1.59 9.91 12.37
N ALA A 173 0.86 10.25 13.44
CA ALA A 173 1.44 10.99 14.57
C ALA A 173 2.57 10.20 15.24
N VAL A 174 2.35 8.89 15.47
CA VAL A 174 3.37 8.00 16.04
C VAL A 174 4.55 7.85 15.07
N ALA A 175 4.29 7.73 13.76
CA ALA A 175 5.35 7.63 12.75
C ALA A 175 6.24 8.89 12.75
N ARG A 176 5.61 10.08 12.82
CA ARG A 176 6.31 11.36 12.96
C ARG A 176 7.17 11.40 14.22
N ASP A 177 6.57 11.12 15.38
CA ASP A 177 7.24 11.28 16.67
C ASP A 177 8.44 10.33 16.80
N LYS A 178 8.29 9.07 16.37
CA LYS A 178 9.39 8.09 16.32
C LYS A 178 10.50 8.49 15.35
N SER A 179 10.13 9.06 14.20
CA SER A 179 11.10 9.57 13.22
C SER A 179 11.90 10.75 13.80
N LEU A 180 11.23 11.71 14.44
CA LEU A 180 11.87 12.86 15.09
C LEU A 180 12.81 12.45 16.25
N ASN A 181 12.45 11.38 16.96
CA ASN A 181 13.26 10.83 18.06
C ASN A 181 14.43 9.94 17.59
N GLY A 182 14.57 9.71 16.28
CA GLY A 182 15.60 8.83 15.73
C GLY A 182 15.38 7.35 16.03
N GLU A 183 14.15 6.93 16.37
CA GLU A 183 13.80 5.51 16.51
C GLU A 183 13.76 4.79 15.17
N TYR A 184 13.54 5.54 14.09
CA TYR A 184 13.57 5.07 12.70
C TYR A 184 14.70 5.76 11.93
N ASP A 185 15.42 5.00 11.11
CA ASP A 185 16.43 5.52 10.19
C ASP A 185 15.75 6.22 9.00
N ALA A 186 14.62 5.66 8.55
CA ALA A 186 13.74 6.24 7.54
C ALA A 186 12.28 5.82 7.83
N SER A 187 11.32 6.46 7.18
CA SER A 187 9.90 6.15 7.39
C SER A 187 9.09 6.32 6.12
N HIS A 188 8.08 5.48 5.99
CA HIS A 188 6.87 5.78 5.26
C HIS A 188 6.27 7.08 5.81
N MET A 189 5.99 8.05 4.96
CA MET A 189 5.39 9.33 5.32
C MET A 189 4.35 9.74 4.30
N LEU A 190 3.41 10.58 4.70
CA LEU A 190 2.54 11.28 3.75
C LEU A 190 3.37 12.40 3.10
N THR A 191 3.22 12.64 1.80
CA THR A 191 4.07 13.60 1.06
C THR A 191 4.10 15.02 1.65
N PRO A 192 3.07 15.53 2.37
CA PRO A 192 3.18 16.82 3.06
C PRO A 192 3.96 16.78 4.38
N MET A 193 4.16 15.62 5.01
CA MET A 193 4.79 15.52 6.33
C MET A 193 6.24 16.02 6.34
N PRO A 194 7.13 15.64 5.39
CA PRO A 194 8.50 16.16 5.36
C PRO A 194 8.57 17.70 5.26
N LEU A 195 7.65 18.31 4.49
CA LEU A 195 7.52 19.77 4.38
C LEU A 195 7.09 20.38 5.71
N ALA A 196 6.04 19.84 6.32
CA ALA A 196 5.52 20.31 7.60
C ALA A 196 6.57 20.19 8.72
N MET A 197 7.27 19.06 8.80
CA MET A 197 8.34 18.84 9.78
C MET A 197 9.52 19.79 9.59
N THR A 198 9.94 20.04 8.34
CA THR A 198 11.02 20.98 8.03
C THR A 198 10.65 22.42 8.41
N LEU A 199 9.38 22.81 8.22
CA LEU A 199 8.86 24.14 8.56
C LEU A 199 8.45 24.29 10.03
N GLY A 200 8.45 23.20 10.82
CA GLY A 200 7.93 23.21 12.19
C GLY A 200 6.41 23.37 12.28
N ALA A 201 5.68 23.06 11.21
CA ALA A 201 4.23 23.05 11.22
C ALA A 201 3.74 21.78 11.94
N GLY A 202 3.20 21.95 13.16
CA GLY A 202 2.64 20.86 13.96
C GLY A 202 3.67 19.96 14.66
N SER A 203 4.95 20.35 14.67
CA SER A 203 6.04 19.74 15.43
C SER A 203 7.19 20.74 15.64
N SER A 204 8.25 20.33 16.34
CA SER A 204 9.53 21.05 16.24
C SER A 204 10.06 21.03 14.81
N ALA A 205 10.67 22.14 14.38
CA ALA A 205 11.31 22.22 13.08
C ALA A 205 12.54 21.30 13.04
N THR A 206 12.54 20.33 12.13
CA THR A 206 13.63 19.38 11.93
C THR A 206 13.82 19.16 10.43
N PRO A 207 15.02 19.41 9.87
CA PRO A 207 15.27 19.18 8.46
C PRO A 207 15.04 17.72 8.04
N TYR A 208 14.06 17.52 7.17
CA TYR A 208 13.70 16.23 6.60
C TYR A 208 13.80 16.28 5.08
N ILE A 209 14.14 15.14 4.49
CA ILE A 209 14.23 14.97 3.04
C ILE A 209 13.30 13.84 2.59
N MET A 210 12.83 13.95 1.36
CA MET A 210 11.89 13.07 0.71
C MET A 210 12.45 12.66 -0.66
N PRO A 211 13.31 11.62 -0.70
CA PRO A 211 13.97 11.21 -1.94
C PRO A 211 13.09 10.41 -2.91
N ALA A 212 12.00 9.80 -2.44
CA ALA A 212 11.11 9.05 -3.33
C ALA A 212 9.65 9.18 -2.91
N VAL A 213 8.78 9.37 -3.90
CA VAL A 213 7.35 9.09 -3.78
C VAL A 213 7.18 7.58 -3.81
N GLU A 214 6.38 7.01 -2.92
CA GLU A 214 6.13 5.56 -2.96
C GLU A 214 5.01 5.24 -3.92
N ASN A 215 3.95 6.06 -3.92
CA ASN A 215 2.80 5.83 -4.77
C ASN A 215 2.15 7.13 -5.22
N ILE A 216 1.57 7.08 -6.41
CA ILE A 216 0.64 8.07 -6.94
C ILE A 216 -0.78 7.48 -6.93
N ASN A 217 -1.79 8.35 -6.89
CA ASN A 217 -3.19 7.94 -6.74
C ASN A 217 -3.39 7.06 -5.47
N GLY A 218 -4.20 6.01 -5.54
CA GLY A 218 -4.35 4.99 -4.49
C GLY A 218 -5.22 5.39 -3.29
N GLN A 219 -6.02 6.45 -3.44
CA GLN A 219 -6.96 6.92 -2.43
C GLN A 219 -8.37 7.05 -3.02
N ALA A 220 -9.36 7.13 -2.15
CA ALA A 220 -10.75 7.35 -2.56
C ALA A 220 -11.54 8.09 -1.49
N ILE A 221 -12.61 8.74 -1.93
CA ILE A 221 -13.70 9.17 -1.05
C ILE A 221 -14.67 8.00 -0.93
N VAL A 222 -14.88 7.53 0.29
CA VAL A 222 -15.85 6.50 0.64
C VAL A 222 -16.96 7.11 1.47
N LEU A 223 -18.20 6.75 1.17
CA LEU A 223 -19.37 7.13 1.97
C LEU A 223 -20.01 5.89 2.58
N HIS A 224 -20.63 6.07 3.75
CA HIS A 224 -21.45 5.03 4.36
C HIS A 224 -22.62 4.67 3.43
N ASN A 225 -23.02 3.40 3.38
CA ASN A 225 -24.10 2.92 2.51
C ASN A 225 -25.47 3.59 2.73
N LYS A 226 -25.66 4.27 3.87
CA LYS A 226 -26.86 5.06 4.18
C LYS A 226 -26.97 6.34 3.34
N HIS A 227 -25.90 6.75 2.65
CA HIS A 227 -25.81 8.00 1.88
C HIS A 227 -25.76 7.74 0.37
N LYS A 228 -26.24 6.58 -0.11
CA LYS A 228 -26.28 6.27 -1.56
C LYS A 228 -27.11 7.25 -2.38
N ASP A 229 -28.06 7.92 -1.74
CA ASP A 229 -28.92 8.99 -2.26
C ASP A 229 -28.32 10.40 -2.11
N LYS A 230 -27.18 10.54 -1.40
CA LYS A 230 -26.53 11.83 -1.08
C LYS A 230 -25.13 11.91 -1.66
N ARG A 231 -25.04 11.76 -2.99
CA ARG A 231 -23.76 11.74 -3.71
C ARG A 231 -23.34 13.12 -4.24
N ASP A 232 -24.24 14.09 -4.29
CA ASP A 232 -23.87 15.48 -4.58
C ASP A 232 -23.21 16.09 -3.31
N PRO A 233 -21.96 16.56 -3.37
CA PRO A 233 -21.28 17.16 -2.22
C PRO A 233 -22.03 18.31 -1.57
N LYS A 234 -22.90 19.02 -2.32
CA LYS A 234 -23.75 20.08 -1.77
C LYS A 234 -24.71 19.58 -0.68
N GLN A 235 -24.99 18.28 -0.65
CA GLN A 235 -25.84 17.64 0.37
C GLN A 235 -25.06 17.20 1.61
N TRP A 236 -23.74 17.44 1.68
CA TRP A 236 -22.88 16.94 2.75
C TRP A 236 -22.76 17.87 3.94
N LYS A 237 -23.47 19.00 3.98
CA LYS A 237 -23.50 19.86 5.18
C LYS A 237 -23.86 19.03 6.42
N GLY A 238 -23.05 19.15 7.48
CA GLY A 238 -23.14 18.40 8.72
C GLY A 238 -22.46 17.03 8.72
N PHE A 239 -21.91 16.57 7.59
CA PHE A 239 -21.23 15.28 7.52
C PHE A 239 -19.93 15.28 8.34
N LYS A 240 -19.59 14.10 8.87
CA LYS A 240 -18.32 13.82 9.52
C LYS A 240 -17.43 12.98 8.60
N PHE A 241 -16.32 13.56 8.17
CA PHE A 241 -15.32 12.89 7.36
C PHE A 241 -14.10 12.47 8.17
N GLY A 242 -13.60 11.26 7.92
CA GLY A 242 -12.29 10.81 8.39
C GLY A 242 -11.19 11.14 7.39
N VAL A 243 -10.01 11.55 7.89
CA VAL A 243 -8.75 11.62 7.13
C VAL A 243 -7.62 11.03 7.99
N PRO A 244 -6.58 10.44 7.39
CA PRO A 244 -5.51 9.80 8.15
C PRO A 244 -4.70 10.76 9.02
N PHE A 245 -4.48 11.99 8.55
CA PHE A 245 -3.65 12.98 9.23
C PHE A 245 -3.91 14.39 8.70
N GLU A 246 -3.56 15.39 9.50
CA GLU A 246 -3.69 16.82 9.17
C GLU A 246 -2.83 17.20 7.94
N TYR A 247 -1.53 16.87 7.98
CA TYR A 247 -0.57 17.12 6.92
C TYR A 247 -0.58 15.97 5.91
N SER A 248 -1.68 15.84 5.17
CA SER A 248 -1.88 14.73 4.24
C SER A 248 -2.57 15.17 2.95
N MET A 249 -2.24 14.48 1.86
CA MET A 249 -2.95 14.63 0.58
C MET A 249 -4.44 14.33 0.72
N HIS A 250 -4.80 13.41 1.60
CA HIS A 250 -6.19 13.08 1.92
C HIS A 250 -6.98 14.28 2.47
N ASN A 251 -6.39 15.02 3.41
CA ASN A 251 -6.99 16.23 3.95
C ASN A 251 -7.08 17.31 2.87
N PHE A 252 -5.99 17.56 2.14
CA PHE A 252 -5.96 18.63 1.14
C PHE A 252 -6.87 18.35 -0.06
N LEU A 253 -6.94 17.12 -0.56
CA LEU A 253 -7.83 16.74 -1.65
C LEU A 253 -9.29 16.72 -1.23
N LEU A 254 -9.61 16.28 0.00
CA LEU A 254 -10.98 16.34 0.52
C LEU A 254 -11.43 17.80 0.64
N ARG A 255 -10.60 18.65 1.26
CA ARG A 255 -10.84 20.10 1.39
C ARG A 255 -11.02 20.76 0.02
N TYR A 256 -10.16 20.42 -0.94
CA TYR A 256 -10.25 20.90 -2.31
C TYR A 256 -11.59 20.53 -2.93
N TYR A 257 -11.92 19.23 -2.91
CA TYR A 257 -13.12 18.69 -3.52
C TYR A 257 -14.41 19.31 -2.95
N VAL A 258 -14.53 19.41 -1.62
CA VAL A 258 -15.75 19.98 -1.00
C VAL A 258 -15.83 21.49 -1.19
N ALA A 259 -14.70 22.21 -1.11
CA ALA A 259 -14.66 23.66 -1.29
C ALA A 259 -15.04 24.07 -2.71
N GLU A 260 -14.57 23.36 -3.74
CA GLU A 260 -14.97 23.62 -5.14
C GLU A 260 -16.46 23.31 -5.41
N HIS A 261 -17.10 22.53 -4.53
CA HIS A 261 -18.55 22.32 -4.54
C HIS A 261 -19.33 23.28 -3.62
N GLY A 262 -18.66 24.28 -3.03
CA GLY A 262 -19.27 25.31 -2.20
C GLY A 262 -19.52 24.91 -0.74
N ILE A 263 -18.85 23.86 -0.27
CA ILE A 263 -18.90 23.41 1.13
C ILE A 263 -17.62 23.86 1.84
N ASP A 264 -17.77 24.66 2.88
CA ASP A 264 -16.62 25.07 3.69
C ASP A 264 -16.17 23.91 4.60
N PRO A 265 -14.92 23.41 4.47
CA PRO A 265 -14.47 22.22 5.20
C PRO A 265 -14.30 22.41 6.71
N ASP A 266 -14.23 23.64 7.22
CA ASP A 266 -14.11 23.91 8.66
C ASP A 266 -15.43 24.39 9.30
N GLN A 267 -16.42 24.79 8.49
CA GLN A 267 -17.70 25.33 8.98
C GLN A 267 -18.90 24.43 8.64
N ASP A 268 -18.94 23.90 7.43
CA ASP A 268 -20.10 23.14 6.94
C ASP A 268 -19.98 21.63 7.23
N ILE A 269 -18.77 21.09 7.42
CA ILE A 269 -18.51 19.68 7.73
C ILE A 269 -17.51 19.55 8.89
N GLN A 270 -17.33 18.32 9.38
CA GLN A 270 -16.27 18.01 10.34
C GLN A 270 -15.26 17.08 9.70
N ILE A 271 -13.97 17.45 9.72
CA ILE A 271 -12.87 16.58 9.32
C ILE A 271 -12.17 16.09 10.59
N ARG A 272 -12.07 14.77 10.76
CA ARG A 272 -11.48 14.12 11.93
C ARG A 272 -10.27 13.30 11.54
N VAL A 273 -9.20 13.40 12.31
CA VAL A 273 -8.03 12.52 12.17
C VAL A 273 -8.39 11.14 12.72
N VAL A 274 -8.33 10.13 11.85
CA VAL A 274 -8.62 8.72 12.19
C VAL A 274 -7.54 7.85 11.55
N PRO A 275 -6.84 6.98 12.30
CA PRO A 275 -5.88 6.05 11.71
C PRO A 275 -6.54 5.15 10.65
N PRO A 276 -5.87 4.86 9.51
CA PRO A 276 -6.46 4.03 8.45
C PRO A 276 -7.07 2.69 8.93
N PRO A 277 -6.41 1.92 9.83
CA PRO A 277 -6.99 0.68 10.37
C PRO A 277 -8.33 0.83 11.08
N GLU A 278 -8.65 2.03 11.56
CA GLU A 278 -9.87 2.33 12.31
C GLU A 278 -10.99 2.91 11.43
N MET A 279 -10.71 3.24 10.17
CA MET A 279 -11.66 3.92 9.26
C MET A 279 -12.95 3.11 9.06
N VAL A 280 -12.83 1.83 8.70
CA VAL A 280 -13.98 0.96 8.40
C VAL A 280 -14.84 0.74 9.65
N ALA A 281 -14.22 0.58 10.82
CA ALA A 281 -14.92 0.43 12.08
C ALA A 281 -15.70 1.70 12.47
N ASN A 282 -15.09 2.88 12.32
CA ASN A 282 -15.75 4.15 12.59
C ASN A 282 -16.89 4.45 11.59
N LEU A 283 -16.71 4.09 10.32
CA LEU A 283 -17.77 4.16 9.32
C LEU A 283 -18.95 3.26 9.72
N ARG A 284 -18.68 2.00 10.06
CA ARG A 284 -19.69 1.01 10.48
C ARG A 284 -20.46 1.43 11.73
N ALA A 285 -19.78 2.03 12.70
CA ALA A 285 -20.39 2.53 13.93
C ALA A 285 -21.25 3.80 13.72
N GLY A 286 -21.19 4.42 12.53
CA GLY A 286 -21.86 5.69 12.25
C GLY A 286 -21.17 6.90 12.89
N ASN A 287 -19.92 6.74 13.36
CA ASN A 287 -19.10 7.85 13.85
C ASN A 287 -18.64 8.77 12.71
N LEU A 288 -18.54 8.21 11.50
CA LEU A 288 -18.25 8.91 10.26
C LEU A 288 -19.39 8.71 9.25
N ASP A 289 -19.64 9.73 8.45
CA ASP A 289 -20.52 9.68 7.27
C ASP A 289 -19.74 9.27 6.02
N GLY A 290 -18.45 9.58 5.99
CA GLY A 290 -17.51 9.15 4.96
C GLY A 290 -16.07 9.37 5.39
N TYR A 291 -15.14 9.11 4.49
CA TYR A 291 -13.73 9.45 4.66
C TYR A 291 -13.04 9.61 3.31
N LEU A 292 -11.92 10.31 3.30
CA LEU A 292 -10.93 10.21 2.25
C LEU A 292 -9.69 9.52 2.85
N SER A 293 -9.41 8.30 2.40
CA SER A 293 -8.43 7.41 3.02
C SER A 293 -7.60 6.68 1.95
N PRO A 294 -6.40 6.19 2.28
CA PRO A 294 -5.67 5.31 1.37
C PRO A 294 -6.30 3.91 1.35
N ASP A 295 -6.05 3.19 0.26
CA ASP A 295 -6.29 1.76 0.20
C ASP A 295 -5.37 0.98 1.16
N PRO A 296 -5.75 -0.23 1.63
CA PRO A 296 -6.88 -1.03 1.16
C PRO A 296 -8.20 -0.73 1.88
N PHE A 297 -8.24 0.23 2.80
CA PHE A 297 -9.41 0.49 3.63
C PHE A 297 -10.62 1.01 2.84
N ASN A 298 -10.40 1.60 1.66
CA ASN A 298 -11.49 1.96 0.77
C ASN A 298 -12.17 0.69 0.21
N GLN A 299 -11.37 -0.21 -0.37
CA GLN A 299 -11.89 -1.48 -0.89
C GLN A 299 -12.43 -2.39 0.23
N ARG A 300 -11.83 -2.34 1.42
CA ARG A 300 -12.29 -3.08 2.60
C ARG A 300 -13.71 -2.67 3.02
N ALA A 301 -14.05 -1.38 2.99
CA ALA A 301 -15.41 -0.94 3.31
C ALA A 301 -16.46 -1.47 2.32
N VAL A 302 -16.09 -1.62 1.04
CA VAL A 302 -16.95 -2.25 0.03
C VAL A 302 -17.05 -3.75 0.28
N TYR A 303 -15.91 -4.42 0.48
CA TYR A 303 -15.83 -5.86 0.75
C TYR A 303 -16.69 -6.26 1.96
N GLU A 304 -16.67 -5.46 3.02
CA GLU A 304 -17.45 -5.68 4.24
C GLU A 304 -18.86 -5.07 4.20
N LYS A 305 -19.29 -4.54 3.04
CA LYS A 305 -20.63 -3.97 2.79
C LYS A 305 -21.03 -2.83 3.74
N VAL A 306 -20.06 -2.03 4.18
CA VAL A 306 -20.26 -0.88 5.06
C VAL A 306 -20.46 0.40 4.27
N GLY A 307 -19.65 0.58 3.22
CA GLY A 307 -19.65 1.78 2.41
C GLY A 307 -19.49 1.47 0.93
N PHE A 308 -19.49 2.53 0.14
CA PHE A 308 -19.24 2.50 -1.29
C PHE A 308 -18.19 3.55 -1.65
N ILE A 309 -17.41 3.28 -2.69
CA ILE A 309 -16.47 4.23 -3.28
C ILE A 309 -17.29 5.26 -4.07
N HIS A 310 -17.30 6.50 -3.58
CA HIS A 310 -17.97 7.61 -4.25
C HIS A 310 -17.14 8.13 -5.43
N MET A 311 -15.83 8.25 -5.23
CA MET A 311 -14.89 8.81 -6.21
C MET A 311 -13.46 8.35 -5.90
N LEU A 312 -12.67 8.04 -6.92
CA LEU A 312 -11.22 7.86 -6.76
C LEU A 312 -10.53 9.22 -6.79
N THR A 313 -9.47 9.41 -6.01
CA THR A 313 -8.77 10.71 -6.00
C THR A 313 -8.01 11.01 -7.29
N LYS A 314 -7.72 10.00 -8.12
CA LYS A 314 -7.19 10.20 -9.47
C LYS A 314 -8.14 11.04 -10.35
N ASP A 315 -9.45 10.97 -10.08
CA ASP A 315 -10.45 11.76 -10.82
C ASP A 315 -10.48 13.23 -10.35
N ILE A 316 -9.86 13.54 -9.20
CA ILE A 316 -9.64 14.91 -8.71
C ILE A 316 -8.35 15.48 -9.32
N TRP A 317 -7.27 14.69 -9.25
CA TRP A 317 -5.95 15.02 -9.78
C TRP A 317 -5.25 13.73 -10.22
N GLU A 318 -5.17 13.48 -11.52
CA GLU A 318 -4.49 12.31 -12.05
C GLU A 318 -2.99 12.35 -11.73
N GLY A 319 -2.47 11.27 -11.15
CA GLY A 319 -1.06 11.14 -10.82
C GLY A 319 -0.63 11.94 -9.60
N HIS A 320 -1.56 12.40 -8.77
CA HIS A 320 -1.21 13.13 -7.55
C HIS A 320 -0.33 12.26 -6.64
N PRO A 321 0.63 12.85 -5.92
CA PRO A 321 1.45 12.10 -4.97
C PRO A 321 0.61 11.70 -3.76
N CYS A 322 0.97 10.62 -3.07
CA CYS A 322 0.25 10.17 -1.89
C CYS A 322 1.18 9.98 -0.69
N CYS A 323 1.99 8.92 -0.71
CA CYS A 323 2.98 8.63 0.32
C CYS A 323 4.39 8.68 -0.26
N ALA A 324 5.35 8.79 0.63
CA ALA A 324 6.74 8.95 0.33
C ALA A 324 7.63 8.22 1.32
N PHE A 325 8.77 7.79 0.81
CA PHE A 325 9.89 7.36 1.61
C PHE A 325 10.69 8.61 2.00
N ALA A 326 10.86 8.82 3.32
CA ALA A 326 11.50 10.02 3.86
C ALA A 326 12.45 9.67 5.02
N CYS A 327 13.45 10.51 5.23
CA CYS A 327 14.39 10.38 6.35
C CYS A 327 14.89 11.75 6.81
N SER A 328 15.56 11.79 7.96
CA SER A 328 16.18 13.02 8.43
C SER A 328 17.36 13.39 7.52
N GLN A 329 17.57 14.70 7.29
CA GLN A 329 18.75 15.14 6.53
C GLN A 329 20.06 14.71 7.21
N LYS A 330 20.05 14.64 8.55
CA LYS A 330 21.16 14.14 9.35
C LYS A 330 21.55 12.71 8.96
N PHE A 331 20.58 11.79 8.85
CA PHE A 331 20.83 10.40 8.44
C PHE A 331 21.54 10.34 7.08
N ALA A 332 21.03 11.06 6.07
CA ALA A 332 21.62 11.06 4.74
C ALA A 332 23.01 11.70 4.68
N THR A 333 23.29 12.67 5.55
CA THR A 333 24.58 13.37 5.58
C THR A 333 25.65 12.60 6.35
N GLU A 334 25.29 11.99 7.49
CA GLU A 334 26.23 11.25 8.35
C GLU A 334 26.48 9.82 7.87
N MET A 335 25.53 9.21 7.14
CA MET A 335 25.62 7.84 6.62
C MET A 335 25.32 7.79 5.12
N PRO A 336 26.10 8.49 4.28
CA PRO A 336 25.80 8.67 2.86
C PRO A 336 25.81 7.37 2.05
N ASN A 337 26.69 6.40 2.35
CA ASN A 337 26.70 5.12 1.60
C ASN A 337 25.49 4.25 1.96
N THR A 338 25.16 4.16 3.26
CA THR A 338 23.94 3.50 3.74
C THR A 338 22.68 4.14 3.18
N TYR A 339 22.59 5.47 3.19
CA TYR A 339 21.47 6.20 2.60
C TYR A 339 21.35 5.92 1.10
N ALA A 340 22.46 5.97 0.35
CA ALA A 340 22.46 5.66 -1.08
C ALA A 340 22.01 4.23 -1.38
N ALA A 341 22.43 3.25 -0.57
CA ALA A 341 21.97 1.85 -0.66
C ALA A 341 20.46 1.74 -0.47
N LEU A 342 19.95 2.40 0.58
CA LEU A 342 18.54 2.36 0.92
C LEU A 342 17.70 3.06 -0.15
N PHE A 343 18.14 4.22 -0.61
CA PHE A 343 17.46 4.96 -1.66
C PHE A 343 17.39 4.15 -2.97
N LYS A 344 18.50 3.56 -3.42
CA LYS A 344 18.51 2.66 -4.59
C LYS A 344 17.54 1.50 -4.42
N SER A 345 17.49 0.88 -3.23
CA SER A 345 16.57 -0.23 -2.96
C SER A 345 15.09 0.18 -3.10
N ILE A 346 14.73 1.37 -2.64
CA ILE A 346 13.35 1.88 -2.70
C ILE A 346 12.96 2.26 -4.11
N VAL A 347 13.84 2.94 -4.87
CA VAL A 347 13.57 3.29 -6.28
C VAL A 347 13.37 2.02 -7.11
N ASP A 348 14.22 1.01 -6.92
CA ASP A 348 14.11 -0.26 -7.62
C ASP A 348 12.83 -1.03 -7.25
N ALA A 349 12.49 -1.10 -5.95
CA ALA A 349 11.24 -1.70 -5.48
C ALA A 349 9.99 -0.96 -6.02
N THR A 350 10.06 0.36 -6.14
CA THR A 350 8.97 1.19 -6.68
C THR A 350 8.75 0.89 -8.17
N HIS A 351 9.81 0.85 -8.97
CA HIS A 351 9.72 0.45 -10.39
C HIS A 351 9.29 -1.01 -10.59
N TYR A 352 9.65 -1.91 -9.68
CA TYR A 352 9.13 -3.27 -9.72
C TYR A 352 7.62 -3.30 -9.46
N SER A 353 7.14 -2.45 -8.54
CA SER A 353 5.73 -2.36 -8.14
C SER A 353 4.84 -1.75 -9.23
N SER A 354 5.38 -0.86 -10.05
CA SER A 354 4.63 -0.19 -11.11
C SER A 354 4.17 -1.15 -12.22
N LYS A 355 4.96 -2.20 -12.47
CA LYS A 355 4.71 -3.21 -13.51
C LYS A 355 3.44 -4.03 -13.23
N PRO A 356 2.40 -3.96 -14.08
CA PRO A 356 1.13 -4.66 -13.85
C PRO A 356 1.26 -6.17 -13.59
N GLU A 357 2.19 -6.84 -14.28
CA GLU A 357 2.45 -8.28 -14.16
C GLU A 357 2.97 -8.70 -12.78
N ASN A 358 3.55 -7.77 -12.01
CA ASN A 358 4.07 -8.03 -10.68
C ASN A 358 3.02 -7.80 -9.58
N ARG A 359 1.93 -7.09 -9.88
CA ARG A 359 1.00 -6.61 -8.85
C ARG A 359 0.25 -7.74 -8.11
N ALA A 360 0.00 -8.86 -8.78
CA ALA A 360 -0.67 -10.00 -8.15
C ALA A 360 0.23 -10.73 -7.13
N GLU A 361 1.50 -10.96 -7.45
CA GLU A 361 2.45 -11.57 -6.51
C GLU A 361 2.82 -10.62 -5.36
N ILE A 362 2.87 -9.31 -5.63
CA ILE A 362 3.05 -8.29 -4.60
C ILE A 362 1.88 -8.33 -3.62
N ALA A 363 0.64 -8.39 -4.12
CA ALA A 363 -0.54 -8.48 -3.27
C ALA A 363 -0.44 -9.66 -2.29
N LYS A 364 -0.03 -10.82 -2.80
CA LYS A 364 0.19 -12.02 -2.00
C LYS A 364 1.30 -11.82 -0.94
N ALA A 365 2.43 -11.23 -1.32
CA ALA A 365 3.56 -11.02 -0.43
C ALA A 365 3.24 -10.10 0.77
N ILE A 366 2.44 -9.06 0.55
CA ILE A 366 2.22 -8.00 1.55
C ILE A 366 0.90 -8.14 2.33
N SER A 367 0.03 -9.08 1.96
CA SER A 367 -1.25 -9.34 2.65
C SER A 367 -1.13 -9.92 4.08
N PRO A 368 -0.14 -10.78 4.41
CA PRO A 368 -0.06 -11.45 5.71
C PRO A 368 0.09 -10.53 6.93
N THR A 369 -0.02 -11.13 8.12
CA THR A 369 -0.12 -10.43 9.42
C THR A 369 1.07 -9.54 9.75
N ASN A 370 2.28 -9.94 9.36
CA ASN A 370 3.50 -9.14 9.56
C ASN A 370 3.45 -7.80 8.78
N TYR A 371 2.73 -7.77 7.65
CA TYR A 371 2.58 -6.59 6.79
C TYR A 371 1.20 -5.95 6.94
N LEU A 372 0.33 -6.06 5.94
CA LEU A 372 -0.95 -5.33 5.94
C LEU A 372 -2.01 -5.96 6.86
N ASN A 373 -1.95 -7.27 7.09
CA ASN A 373 -3.00 -8.04 7.76
C ASN A 373 -4.39 -7.82 7.11
N GLN A 374 -4.47 -8.01 5.79
CA GLN A 374 -5.66 -7.77 4.97
C GLN A 374 -5.96 -8.99 4.08
N PRO A 375 -7.24 -9.26 3.73
CA PRO A 375 -7.57 -10.27 2.75
C PRO A 375 -6.85 -10.02 1.44
N GLU A 376 -6.17 -11.05 0.92
CA GLU A 376 -5.41 -10.97 -0.33
C GLU A 376 -6.27 -10.45 -1.49
N VAL A 377 -7.52 -10.90 -1.58
CA VAL A 377 -8.47 -10.43 -2.61
C VAL A 377 -8.69 -8.92 -2.56
N VAL A 378 -8.72 -8.30 -1.38
CA VAL A 378 -8.89 -6.85 -1.23
C VAL A 378 -7.64 -6.13 -1.71
N VAL A 379 -6.45 -6.61 -1.31
CA VAL A 379 -5.17 -6.03 -1.74
C VAL A 379 -4.97 -6.19 -3.25
N GLN A 380 -5.31 -7.35 -3.82
CA GLN A 380 -5.22 -7.61 -5.25
C GLN A 380 -6.18 -6.71 -6.04
N GLN A 381 -7.41 -6.52 -5.60
CA GLN A 381 -8.38 -5.61 -6.24
C GLN A 381 -7.86 -4.17 -6.30
N VAL A 382 -7.17 -3.72 -5.25
CA VAL A 382 -6.53 -2.41 -5.19
C VAL A 382 -5.38 -2.33 -6.18
N LEU A 383 -4.39 -3.22 -6.06
CA LEU A 383 -3.16 -3.13 -6.84
C LEU A 383 -3.44 -3.34 -8.33
N THR A 384 -4.33 -4.26 -8.71
CA THR A 384 -4.65 -4.50 -10.13
C THR A 384 -5.65 -3.51 -10.71
N GLY A 385 -6.36 -2.76 -9.87
CA GLY A 385 -7.38 -1.82 -10.33
C GLY A 385 -8.68 -2.48 -10.82
N ARG A 386 -8.85 -3.79 -10.63
CA ARG A 386 -10.08 -4.51 -10.97
C ARG A 386 -10.89 -4.79 -9.71
N TYR A 387 -11.99 -4.07 -9.51
CA TYR A 387 -12.71 -4.05 -8.23
C TYR A 387 -14.21 -3.80 -8.40
N VAL A 388 -14.97 -3.89 -7.31
CA VAL A 388 -16.36 -3.40 -7.23
C VAL A 388 -16.40 -2.17 -6.34
N ASP A 389 -17.21 -1.17 -6.71
CA ASP A 389 -17.30 0.12 -6.01
C ASP A 389 -18.38 0.15 -4.91
N GLY A 390 -19.30 -0.82 -4.88
CA GLY A 390 -20.38 -0.89 -3.91
C GLY A 390 -21.63 -0.07 -4.27
N LEU A 391 -21.62 0.64 -5.40
CA LEU A 391 -22.78 1.34 -5.96
C LEU A 391 -23.62 0.41 -6.82
N GLU A 392 -22.97 -0.30 -7.73
CA GLU A 392 -23.60 -1.25 -8.65
C GLU A 392 -22.90 -2.61 -8.57
N ALA A 393 -23.57 -3.67 -9.02
CA ALA A 393 -22.94 -5.00 -9.16
C ALA A 393 -22.05 -5.07 -10.41
N LYS A 394 -21.32 -4.00 -10.71
CA LYS A 394 -20.45 -3.86 -11.88
C LYS A 394 -18.99 -3.89 -11.44
N VAL A 395 -18.21 -4.69 -12.14
CA VAL A 395 -16.74 -4.68 -11.99
C VAL A 395 -16.20 -3.47 -12.72
N GLN A 396 -15.46 -2.65 -11.98
CA GLN A 396 -14.64 -1.56 -12.50
C GLN A 396 -13.28 -2.12 -12.93
N ASP A 397 -12.72 -1.56 -13.99
CA ASP A 397 -11.41 -1.91 -14.52
C ASP A 397 -10.60 -0.61 -14.72
N VAL A 398 -9.84 -0.24 -13.68
CA VAL A 398 -9.08 1.00 -13.60
C VAL A 398 -7.65 0.67 -13.18
N PRO A 399 -6.80 0.17 -14.08
CA PRO A 399 -5.42 -0.24 -13.75
C PRO A 399 -4.59 0.86 -13.07
N GLY A 400 -4.86 2.12 -13.40
CA GLY A 400 -4.26 3.29 -12.76
C GLY A 400 -4.91 3.75 -11.46
N ARG A 401 -5.74 2.93 -10.80
CA ARG A 401 -6.34 3.24 -9.48
C ARG A 401 -5.26 3.62 -8.46
N ILE A 402 -4.19 2.85 -8.46
CA ILE A 402 -2.93 3.11 -7.77
C ILE A 402 -1.80 2.84 -8.77
N ASP A 403 -0.74 3.63 -8.69
CA ASP A 403 0.51 3.33 -9.39
C ASP A 403 1.71 3.74 -8.54
N PHE A 404 2.89 3.33 -8.96
CA PHE A 404 4.15 3.48 -8.23
C PHE A 404 5.14 4.24 -9.12
N ASP A 405 5.39 5.50 -8.77
CA ASP A 405 6.35 6.36 -9.45
C ASP A 405 7.26 6.99 -8.38
N PRO A 406 8.58 6.74 -8.41
CA PRO A 406 9.49 7.24 -7.38
C PRO A 406 9.69 8.75 -7.45
N PHE A 407 9.33 9.43 -8.54
CA PHE A 407 9.81 10.77 -8.82
C PHE A 407 9.14 11.86 -7.95
N PRO A 408 9.90 12.58 -7.09
CA PRO A 408 9.35 13.58 -6.18
C PRO A 408 9.30 14.97 -6.85
N TRP A 409 8.36 15.17 -7.77
CA TRP A 409 8.18 16.43 -8.49
C TRP A 409 8.18 17.66 -7.55
N HIS A 410 9.06 18.63 -7.80
CA HIS A 410 9.10 19.85 -7.00
C HIS A 410 7.80 20.66 -7.14
N SER A 411 7.17 20.66 -8.32
CA SER A 411 5.86 21.30 -8.53
C SER A 411 4.76 20.72 -7.63
N MET A 412 4.82 19.42 -7.30
CA MET A 412 3.88 18.83 -6.35
C MET A 412 4.12 19.35 -4.92
N ALA A 413 5.38 19.52 -4.49
CA ALA A 413 5.70 20.15 -3.22
C ALA A 413 5.19 21.60 -3.18
N VAL A 414 5.37 22.36 -4.25
CA VAL A 414 4.81 23.73 -4.36
C VAL A 414 3.30 23.69 -4.21
N TRP A 415 2.58 22.78 -4.90
CA TRP A 415 1.14 22.67 -4.72
C TRP A 415 0.75 22.36 -3.28
N ILE A 416 1.44 21.41 -2.63
CA ILE A 416 1.18 21.07 -1.22
C ILE A 416 1.39 22.28 -0.31
N LEU A 417 2.48 23.03 -0.49
CA LEU A 417 2.74 24.27 0.26
C LEU A 417 1.64 25.31 0.02
N THR A 418 1.10 25.42 -1.20
CA THR A 418 -0.04 26.32 -1.46
C THR A 418 -1.29 25.90 -0.70
N GLN A 419 -1.56 24.59 -0.57
CA GLN A 419 -2.70 24.12 0.20
C GLN A 419 -2.47 24.26 1.71
N MET A 420 -1.24 24.06 2.19
CA MET A 420 -0.86 24.37 3.56
C MET A 420 -1.12 25.84 3.89
N LYS A 421 -0.71 26.76 3.00
CA LYS A 421 -0.98 28.19 3.18
C LYS A 421 -2.46 28.51 3.08
N ARG A 422 -3.15 28.04 2.03
CA ARG A 422 -4.60 28.26 1.80
C ARG A 422 -5.43 27.95 3.04
N TRP A 423 -5.06 26.93 3.80
CA TRP A 423 -5.79 26.48 4.99
C TRP A 423 -5.17 26.94 6.32
N GLY A 424 -4.21 27.87 6.30
CA GLY A 424 -3.65 28.51 7.50
C GLY A 424 -2.65 27.65 8.29
N TYR A 425 -2.15 26.55 7.71
CA TYR A 425 -1.12 25.71 8.33
C TYR A 425 0.26 26.36 8.33
N ILE A 426 0.50 27.24 7.36
CA ILE A 426 1.70 28.10 7.27
C ILE A 426 1.24 29.50 6.91
N ASN A 427 1.94 30.52 7.43
CA ASN A 427 1.55 31.92 7.31
C ASN A 427 2.72 32.77 6.79
N GLY A 428 2.41 33.95 6.26
CA GLY A 428 3.42 34.91 5.78
C GLY A 428 3.93 34.64 4.36
N GLU A 429 5.07 35.23 4.03
CA GLU A 429 5.79 34.97 2.77
C GLU A 429 6.40 33.57 2.81
N VAL A 430 6.22 32.80 1.72
CA VAL A 430 6.69 31.42 1.62
C VAL A 430 7.65 31.32 0.45
N ASP A 431 8.88 30.87 0.71
CA ASP A 431 9.82 30.50 -0.35
C ASP A 431 9.48 29.10 -0.89
N TYR A 432 8.43 29.05 -1.70
CA TYR A 432 7.91 27.80 -2.26
C TYR A 432 8.97 26.98 -2.97
N ARG A 433 9.84 27.64 -3.73
CA ARG A 433 10.84 26.98 -4.55
C ARG A 433 11.96 26.45 -3.67
N GLY A 434 12.53 27.28 -2.80
CA GLY A 434 13.62 26.87 -1.91
C GLY A 434 13.21 25.72 -1.00
N ILE A 435 12.00 25.77 -0.42
CA ILE A 435 11.49 24.69 0.43
C ILE A 435 11.27 23.40 -0.38
N ALA A 436 10.68 23.51 -1.58
CA ALA A 436 10.44 22.35 -2.44
C ALA A 436 11.76 21.65 -2.83
N GLU A 437 12.75 22.40 -3.31
CA GLU A 437 14.06 21.86 -3.72
C GLU A 437 14.88 21.35 -2.52
N GLN A 438 14.69 21.89 -1.32
CA GLN A 438 15.33 21.39 -0.10
C GLN A 438 14.79 20.02 0.33
N VAL A 439 13.46 19.82 0.25
CA VAL A 439 12.80 18.66 0.83
C VAL A 439 12.60 17.54 -0.20
N TYR A 440 12.20 17.86 -1.43
CA TYR A 440 11.89 16.86 -2.47
C TYR A 440 13.12 16.68 -3.34
N LEU A 441 13.80 15.53 -3.25
CA LEU A 441 15.14 15.38 -3.86
C LEU A 441 15.09 14.91 -5.32
N ALA A 442 14.34 15.62 -6.18
CA ALA A 442 14.05 15.16 -7.55
C ALA A 442 15.31 14.94 -8.39
N SER A 443 16.32 15.82 -8.24
CA SER A 443 17.60 15.68 -8.93
C SER A 443 18.37 14.43 -8.53
N ASP A 444 18.35 14.07 -7.24
CA ASP A 444 19.00 12.87 -6.73
C ASP A 444 18.24 11.62 -7.21
N THR A 445 16.91 11.67 -7.21
CA THR A 445 16.07 10.61 -7.78
C THR A 445 16.36 10.40 -9.26
N SER A 446 16.50 11.48 -10.04
CA SER A 446 16.89 11.36 -11.45
C SER A 446 18.22 10.63 -11.61
N GLN A 447 19.18 10.91 -10.74
CA GLN A 447 20.49 10.24 -10.81
C GLN A 447 20.39 8.77 -10.44
N VAL A 448 19.67 8.44 -9.35
CA VAL A 448 19.46 7.05 -8.93
C VAL A 448 18.70 6.25 -10.00
N MET A 449 17.69 6.84 -10.64
CA MET A 449 16.99 6.22 -11.76
C MET A 449 17.95 5.88 -12.90
N ARG A 450 18.80 6.82 -13.32
CA ARG A 450 19.81 6.58 -14.37
C ARG A 450 20.82 5.49 -13.98
N ASP A 451 21.31 5.52 -12.74
CA ASP A 451 22.23 4.49 -12.22
C ASP A 451 21.62 3.09 -12.27
N LEU A 452 20.30 2.99 -12.10
CA LEU A 452 19.54 1.75 -12.16
C LEU A 452 19.04 1.39 -13.57
N GLY A 453 19.31 2.23 -14.57
CA GLY A 453 18.88 2.02 -15.96
C GLY A 453 17.43 2.39 -16.24
N TYR A 454 16.81 3.22 -15.39
CA TYR A 454 15.48 3.80 -15.60
C TYR A 454 15.60 5.21 -16.21
N GLU A 455 14.61 5.60 -17.00
CA GLU A 455 14.53 6.92 -17.61
C GLU A 455 13.80 7.90 -16.68
N PRO A 456 14.49 8.91 -16.11
CA PRO A 456 13.83 9.93 -15.31
C PRO A 456 13.18 11.01 -16.19
N PRO A 457 12.21 11.78 -15.64
CA PRO A 457 11.74 13.00 -16.28
C PRO A 457 12.88 13.98 -16.58
N SER A 458 12.77 14.71 -17.69
CA SER A 458 13.75 15.74 -18.10
C SER A 458 13.62 17.06 -17.33
N LYS A 459 12.56 17.21 -16.54
CA LYS A 459 12.19 18.40 -15.77
C LYS A 459 11.72 17.97 -14.38
N THR A 460 11.84 18.88 -13.40
CA THR A 460 11.40 18.65 -12.01
C THR A 460 10.14 19.43 -11.65
N TYR A 461 9.67 20.29 -12.55
CA TYR A 461 8.47 21.11 -12.41
C TYR A 461 7.54 20.95 -13.59
N GLU A 462 6.24 20.96 -13.32
CA GLU A 462 5.20 21.04 -14.33
C GLU A 462 3.87 21.57 -13.78
N ASN A 463 3.02 22.04 -14.68
CA ASN A 463 1.67 22.48 -14.37
C ASN A 463 0.73 21.27 -14.28
N TYR A 464 -0.32 21.39 -13.46
CA TYR A 464 -1.33 20.35 -13.28
C TYR A 464 -2.72 20.91 -13.52
N MET A 465 -3.62 20.07 -14.05
CA MET A 465 -5.04 20.38 -14.11
C MET A 465 -5.75 19.63 -12.97
N ILE A 466 -6.30 20.38 -12.02
CA ILE A 466 -6.89 19.83 -10.79
C ILE A 466 -8.34 20.28 -10.74
N MET A 467 -9.28 19.32 -10.86
CA MET A 467 -10.71 19.59 -11.04
C MET A 467 -11.04 20.71 -12.05
N GLY A 468 -10.37 20.70 -13.20
CA GLY A 468 -10.60 21.69 -14.26
C GLY A 468 -9.97 23.07 -14.02
N LYS A 469 -9.15 23.21 -12.96
CA LYS A 469 -8.40 24.41 -12.65
C LYS A 469 -6.90 24.18 -12.84
N GLU A 470 -6.26 25.03 -13.64
CA GLU A 470 -4.81 24.95 -13.83
C GLU A 470 -4.08 25.43 -12.57
N PHE A 471 -3.14 24.61 -12.11
CA PHE A 471 -2.09 24.99 -11.19
C PHE A 471 -0.81 25.28 -11.97
N ASP A 472 -0.50 26.57 -12.10
CA ASP A 472 0.80 27.06 -12.59
C ASP A 472 1.77 27.17 -11.42
N TYR A 473 2.81 26.31 -11.41
CA TYR A 473 3.79 26.28 -10.31
C TYR A 473 4.61 27.57 -10.20
N THR A 474 4.62 28.42 -11.23
CA THR A 474 5.32 29.71 -11.21
C THR A 474 4.48 30.81 -10.55
N GLN A 475 3.18 30.57 -10.32
CA GLN A 475 2.25 31.55 -9.75
C GLN A 475 1.48 30.99 -8.52
N PRO A 476 2.17 30.48 -7.47
CA PRO A 476 1.52 29.85 -6.33
C PRO A 476 0.55 30.77 -5.57
N GLU A 477 0.90 32.04 -5.40
CA GLU A 477 0.04 33.03 -4.73
C GLU A 477 -1.22 33.37 -5.54
N ALA A 478 -1.09 33.47 -6.88
CA ALA A 478 -2.24 33.69 -7.75
C ALA A 478 -3.20 32.49 -7.69
N TYR A 479 -2.65 31.27 -7.63
CA TYR A 479 -3.44 30.06 -7.43
C TYR A 479 -4.23 30.09 -6.12
N ILE A 480 -3.60 30.42 -4.99
CA ILE A 480 -4.31 30.57 -3.70
C ILE A 480 -5.41 31.64 -3.79
N ASN A 481 -5.09 32.78 -4.39
CA ASN A 481 -6.02 33.91 -4.49
C ASN A 481 -7.21 33.66 -5.42
N SER A 482 -7.09 32.71 -6.32
CA SER A 482 -8.19 32.32 -7.21
C SER A 482 -9.27 31.45 -6.56
N PHE A 483 -9.13 31.07 -5.27
CA PHE A 483 -10.14 30.30 -4.54
C PHE A 483 -11.08 31.18 -3.71
N ALA A 484 -12.37 30.87 -3.75
CA ALA A 484 -13.39 31.56 -2.95
C ALA A 484 -13.35 31.20 -1.46
N ILE A 485 -13.05 29.93 -1.14
CA ILE A 485 -12.98 29.41 0.24
C ILE A 485 -11.51 29.16 0.60
N LYS A 486 -11.01 29.90 1.59
CA LYS A 486 -9.63 29.88 2.11
C LYS A 486 -9.54 30.48 3.52
N ARG A 487 -8.34 30.44 4.13
CA ARG A 487 -7.99 31.01 5.46
C ARG A 487 -6.80 31.98 5.43
N SER A 488 -6.13 32.09 4.29
CA SER A 488 -4.97 32.96 4.05
C SER A 488 -5.33 34.25 3.33
#